data_AF-A0A927KLC7-F1
#
_entry.id   AF-A0A927KLC7-F1
#
_cell.length_a   1.000
_cell.length_b   1.000
_cell.length_c   1.000
_cell.angle_alpha   90.00
_cell.angle_beta   90.00
_cell.angle_gamma   90.00
#
_symmetry.space_group_name_H-M   'P 1'
#
loop_
_entity.id
_entity.type
_entity.pdbx_description
1 polymer ?
#
loop_
_entity_poly.entity_id
_entity_poly.type
_entity_poly.pdbx_seq_one_letter_code
_entity_poly.pdbx_strand_id
1 'polypeptide(L)' 'MDERPIHRLRNELNVISVGLIALKRRLTAEQAQEMQPTLERVSLALARCADLVATPPADTQTRIEQD' A
#
# COMPACT_ATOMS: atom_id res chain seq x y z
N MET A 1 -14.14 -14.97 9.29
CA MET A 1 -13.76 -13.54 9.24
C MET A 1 -14.40 -12.95 7.98
N ASP A 2 -15.12 -11.82 8.04
CA ASP A 2 -15.66 -11.17 6.83
C ASP A 2 -14.48 -10.64 6.01
N GLU A 3 -14.22 -11.21 4.83
CA GLU A 3 -13.07 -10.86 3.99
C GLU A 3 -13.26 -9.50 3.28
N ARG A 4 -14.48 -8.94 3.30
CA ARG A 4 -14.83 -7.70 2.61
C ARG A 4 -13.93 -6.50 2.95
N PRO A 5 -13.52 -6.25 4.20
CA PRO A 5 -12.62 -5.13 4.54
C PRO A 5 -11.22 -5.31 3.96
N ILE A 6 -10.67 -6.53 3.98
CA ILE A 6 -9.36 -6.86 3.43
C ILE A 6 -9.37 -6.68 1.91
N HIS A 7 -10.41 -7.16 1.23
CA HIS A 7 -10.56 -6.96 -0.21
C HIS A 7 -10.68 -5.48 -0.60
N ARG A 8 -11.45 -4.69 0.16
CA ARG A 8 -11.52 -3.23 -0.05
C ARG A 8 -10.16 -2.58 0.12
N LEU A 9 -9.44 -2.92 1.19
CA LEU A 9 -8.11 -2.37 1.44
C LEU A 9 -7.12 -2.72 0.32
N ARG A 10 -7.13 -3.97 -0.19
CA ARG A 10 -6.33 -4.36 -1.36
C ARG A 10 -6.64 -3.50 -2.58
N ASN A 11 -7.92 -3.22 -2.83
CA ASN A 11 -8.33 -2.35 -3.94
C ASN A 11 -7.81 -0.92 -3.76
N GLU A 12 -7.95 -0.32 -2.58
CA GLU A 12 -7.43 1.02 -2.29
C GLU A 12 -5.91 1.10 -2.48
N LEU A 13 -5.16 0.10 -1.99
CA LEU A 13 -3.72 0.02 -2.19
C LEU A 13 -3.34 -0.07 -3.68
N ASN A 14 -4.12 -0.81 -4.48
CA ASN A 14 -3.94 -0.87 -5.92
C ASN A 14 -4.19 0.48 -6.60
N VAL A 15 -5.24 1.21 -6.22
CA VAL A 15 -5.53 2.55 -6.74
C VAL A 15 -4.36 3.51 -6.44
N ILE A 16 -3.86 3.48 -5.20
CA ILE A 16 -2.71 4.30 -4.79
C ILE A 16 -1.46 3.94 -5.63
N SER A 17 -1.20 2.66 -5.85
CA SER A 17 -0.07 2.19 -6.67
C SER A 17 -0.13 2.74 -8.10
N VAL A 18 -1.27 2.58 -8.76
CA VAL A 18 -1.50 3.09 -10.12
C VAL A 18 -1.41 4.61 -10.17
N GLY A 19 -1.99 5.31 -9.19
CA GLY A 19 -1.92 6.76 -9.07
C GLY A 19 -0.48 7.26 -8.93
N LEU A 20 0.34 6.57 -8.13
CA LEU A 20 1.75 6.93 -7.94
C LEU A 20 2.57 6.74 -9.22
N ILE A 21 2.31 5.66 -9.97
CA ILE A 21 2.94 5.41 -11.27
C ILE A 21 2.54 6.50 -12.28
N ALA A 22 1.26 6.85 -12.33
CA ALA A 22 0.75 7.91 -13.20
C ALA A 22 1.35 9.27 -12.86
N LEU A 23 1.47 9.58 -11.56
CA LEU A 23 2.11 10.81 -11.08
C LEU A 23 3.58 10.87 -11.52
N LYS A 24 4.36 9.81 -11.27
CA LYS A 24 5.77 9.71 -11.68
C LYS A 24 5.98 10.00 -13.17
N ARG A 25 5.06 9.54 -14.03
CA ARG A 25 5.11 9.75 -15.49
C ARG A 25 4.79 11.18 -15.93
N ARG A 26 4.15 11.98 -15.07
CA ARG A 26 3.74 13.36 -15.36
C ARG A 26 4.68 14.41 -14.79
N LEU A 27 5.59 14.02 -13.92
CA LEU A 27 6.60 14.93 -13.38
C LEU A 27 7.61 15.30 -14.46
N THR A 28 8.00 16.58 -14.46
CA THR A 28 9.20 17.00 -15.18
C THR A 28 10.45 16.39 -14.54
N ALA A 29 11.59 16.39 -15.24
CA ALA A 29 12.82 15.82 -14.71
C ALA A 29 13.27 16.50 -13.39
N GLU A 30 13.13 17.82 -13.29
CA GLU A 30 13.48 18.60 -12.10
C GLU A 30 12.56 18.24 -10.91
N GLN A 31 11.24 18.21 -11.13
CA GLN A 31 10.27 17.81 -10.11
C GLN A 31 10.47 16.35 -9.68
N ALA A 32 10.77 15.45 -10.62
CA ALA A 32 11.04 14.06 -10.31
C ALA A 32 12.27 13.92 -9.41
N GLN A 33 13.33 14.68 -9.68
CA GLN A 33 14.54 14.69 -8.86
C GLN A 33 14.28 15.23 -7.45
N GLU A 34 13.53 16.33 -7.33
CA GLU A 34 13.15 16.89 -6.03
C GLU A 34 12.23 15.95 -5.23
N MET A 35 11.26 15.32 -5.90
CA MET A 35 10.27 14.46 -5.26
C MET A 35 10.74 13.02 -5.05
N GLN A 36 11.84 12.61 -5.67
CA GLN A 36 12.38 11.24 -5.61
C GLN A 36 12.40 10.64 -4.19
N PRO A 37 12.98 11.30 -3.15
CA PRO A 37 13.02 10.73 -1.80
C PRO A 37 11.63 10.58 -1.17
N THR A 38 10.67 11.41 -1.56
CA THR A 38 9.28 11.31 -1.07
C THR A 38 8.55 10.17 -1.79
N LEU A 39 8.71 10.07 -3.11
CA LEU A 39 8.11 9.01 -3.91
C LEU A 39 8.62 7.62 -3.53
N GLU A 40 9.90 7.49 -3.21
CA GLU A 40 10.49 6.24 -2.69
C GLU A 40 9.90 5.85 -1.34
N ARG A 41 9.82 6.80 -0.38
CA ARG A 41 9.23 6.55 0.94
C ARG A 41 7.77 6.10 0.86
N VAL A 42 6.98 6.74 -0.01
CA VAL A 42 5.58 6.35 -0.23
C VAL A 42 5.49 4.99 -0.92
N SER A 43 6.33 4.73 -1.92
CA SER A 43 6.38 3.42 -2.61
C SER A 43 6.70 2.29 -1.62
N LEU A 44 7.66 2.51 -0.72
CA LEU A 44 8.05 1.53 0.29
C LEU A 44 6.95 1.33 1.34
N ALA A 45 6.28 2.40 1.78
CA ALA A 45 5.14 2.30 2.69
C ALA A 45 4.00 1.50 2.07
N LEU A 46 3.70 1.75 0.79
CA LEU A 46 2.68 1.02 0.04
C LEU A 46 3.00 -0.48 -0.06
N ALA A 47 4.25 -0.83 -0.34
CA ALA A 47 4.71 -2.23 -0.38
C ALA A 47 4.51 -2.92 0.98
N ARG A 48 4.92 -2.28 2.09
CA ARG A 48 4.68 -2.83 3.44
C ARG A 48 3.21 -3.04 3.74
N CYS A 49 2.34 -2.10 3.35
CA CYS A 49 0.90 -2.27 3.51
C CYS A 49 0.36 -3.43 2.67
N ALA A 50 0.81 -3.59 1.43
CA ALA A 50 0.42 -4.72 0.59
C ALA A 50 0.85 -6.06 1.21
N ASP A 51 2.07 -6.13 1.74
CA ASP A 51 2.60 -7.34 2.39
C ASP A 51 1.81 -7.72 3.64
N LEU A 52 1.46 -6.75 4.50
CA LEU A 52 0.63 -6.97 5.69
C LEU A 52 -0.77 -7.50 5.35
N VAL A 53 -1.32 -7.07 4.21
CA VAL A 53 -2.66 -7.47 3.75
C VAL A 53 -2.62 -8.81 3.00
N ALA A 54 -1.48 -9.17 2.40
CA ALA A 54 -1.25 -10.48 1.78
C ALA A 54 -0.92 -11.56 2.83
N THR A 55 -0.17 -11.18 3.87
CA THR A 55 0.35 -12.06 4.92
C THR A 55 0.07 -11.42 6.29
N PRO A 56 -1.14 -11.58 6.83
CA PRO A 56 -1.48 -11.04 8.13
C PRO A 56 -0.55 -11.62 9.21
N PRO A 57 -0.05 -10.82 10.16
CA PRO A 57 0.79 -11.34 11.24
C PRO A 57 0.02 -12.39 12.05
N ALA A 58 0.72 -13.44 12.49
CA ALA A 58 0.16 -14.61 13.16
C ALA A 58 -0.71 -14.25 14.39
N ASP A 59 -0.38 -13.16 15.10
CA ASP A 59 -1.11 -12.68 16.30
C ASP A 59 -2.50 -12.13 15.99
N THR A 60 -2.83 -11.88 14.72
CA THR A 60 -4.17 -11.41 14.31
C THR A 60 -5.17 -12.56 14.21
N GLN A 61 -4.71 -13.82 14.14
CA GLN A 61 -5.59 -14.99 14.06
C GLN A 61 -6.06 -15.45 15.45
N THR A 62 -5.21 -15.37 16.47
CA THR A 62 -5.51 -15.86 17.83
C THR A 62 -6.57 -15.05 18.58
N ARG A 63 -6.77 -13.77 18.23
CA ARG A 63 -7.75 -12.90 18.92
C ARG A 63 -9.18 -13.05 18.40
N ILE A 64 -9.38 -13.72 17.26
CA ILE A 64 -10.70 -13.84 16.61
C ILE A 64 -11.38 -15.17 16.94
N GLU A 65 -10.66 -16.11 17.54
CA GLU A 65 -11.22 -17.39 18.01
C GLU A 65 -11.61 -17.37 19.50
N GLN A 66 -11.52 -16.22 20.19
CA GLN A 66 -11.81 -16.11 21.63
C GLN A 66 -12.97 -15.17 22.01
N ASP A 67 -13.71 -14.62 21.05
CA ASP A 67 -14.96 -13.87 21.29
C ASP A 67 -16.18 -14.56 20.65
#